data_AF-A0A7X6SQI6-F1
#
_entry.id   AF-A0A7X6SQI6-F1
#
_cell.length_a   1.000
_cell.length_b   1.000
_cell.length_c   1.000
_cell.angle_alpha   90.00
_cell.angle_beta   90.00
_cell.angle_gamma   90.00
#
_symmetry.space_group_name_H-M   'P 1'
#
loop_
_entity.id
_entity.type
_entity.pdbx_description
1 polymer ?
#
loop_
_entity_poly.entity_id
_entity_poly.type
_entity_poly.pdbx_seq_one_letter_code
_entity_poly.pdbx_strand_id
1 'polypeptide(L)' 'MIRSLKGYSIIKRNKRPARNDERKFSGIIVRLSGLLRFSIEIKEMDFNSFIGNSEAIIVVDVRTRIEK' A
#
# COMPACT_ATOMS: atom_id res chain seq x y z
N MET A 1 -5.13 -11.21 5.34
CA MET A 1 -4.22 -10.99 4.20
C MET A 1 -2.94 -10.26 4.59
N ILE A 2 -2.97 -9.04 5.16
CA ILE A 2 -1.73 -8.31 5.49
C ILE A 2 -0.92 -8.96 6.64
N ARG A 3 -1.62 -9.57 7.61
CA ARG A 3 -1.01 -10.25 8.77
C ARG A 3 -0.18 -11.49 8.44
N SER A 4 -0.35 -12.07 7.25
CA SER A 4 0.39 -13.26 6.81
C SER A 4 1.67 -12.91 6.03
N LEU A 5 1.97 -11.62 5.83
CA LEU A 5 3.19 -11.19 5.16
C LEU A 5 4.41 -11.41 6.09
N LYS A 6 5.52 -11.92 5.54
CA LYS A 6 6.79 -12.04 6.28
C LYS A 6 7.24 -10.68 6.84
N GLY A 7 6.98 -9.60 6.11
CA GLY A 7 7.27 -8.22 6.52
C GLY A 7 6.22 -7.56 7.40
N TYR A 8 5.21 -8.28 7.90
CA TYR A 8 4.13 -7.70 8.72
C TYR A 8 4.65 -6.98 9.97
N SER A 9 5.78 -7.43 10.52
CA SER A 9 6.45 -6.78 11.65
C SER A 9 6.86 -5.34 11.36
N ILE A 10 7.16 -4.99 10.10
CA ILE A 10 7.51 -3.62 9.65
C ILE A 10 6.28 -2.72 9.73
N ILE A 11 5.13 -3.21 9.24
CA ILE A 11 3.84 -2.50 9.29
C ILE A 11 3.38 -2.32 10.75
N LYS A 12 3.74 -3.26 11.64
CA LYS A 12 3.41 -3.22 13.07
C LYS A 12 4.37 -2.37 13.92
N ARG A 13 5.55 -1.99 13.42
CA ARG A 13 6.70 -1.48 14.22
C ARG A 13 6.57 -0.06 14.76
N ASN A 14 5.37 0.43 15.05
CA ASN A 14 5.14 1.65 15.83
C ASN A 14 4.53 1.29 17.19
N LYS A 15 5.27 1.55 18.28
CA LYS A 15 4.91 1.15 19.65
C LYS A 15 3.60 1.74 20.20
N ARG A 16 2.82 2.54 19.44
CA ARG A 16 1.45 3.06 19.74
C ARG A 16 0.91 3.90 18.55
N PRO A 17 -0.40 3.92 18.25
CA PRO A 17 -1.31 2.78 18.18
C PRO A 17 -1.18 2.11 16.79
N ALA A 18 -0.45 0.99 16.72
CA ALA A 18 -0.21 0.18 15.52
C ALA A 18 -1.47 -0.26 14.73
N ARG A 19 -2.66 -0.09 15.31
CA ARG A 19 -3.94 -0.45 14.70
C ARG A 19 -4.38 0.52 13.59
N ASN A 20 -3.94 1.78 13.66
CA ASN A 20 -4.28 2.78 12.65
C ASN A 20 -3.44 2.59 11.38
N ASP A 21 -2.16 2.25 11.52
CA ASP A 21 -1.26 2.05 10.39
C ASP A 21 -1.67 0.83 9.54
N GLU A 22 -2.08 -0.28 10.17
CA GLU A 22 -2.61 -1.46 9.46
C GLU A 22 -3.88 -1.12 8.66
N ARG A 23 -4.81 -0.37 9.26
CA ARG A 23 -6.08 0.03 8.60
C ARG A 23 -5.85 1.04 7.47
N LYS A 24 -4.92 1.97 7.64
CA LYS A 24 -4.54 2.93 6.58
C LYS A 24 -3.91 2.20 5.41
N PHE A 25 -2.97 1.29 5.69
CA PHE A 25 -2.33 0.49 4.66
C PHE A 25 -3.34 -0.39 3.93
N SER A 26 -4.22 -1.10 4.64
CA SER A 26 -5.27 -1.91 4.01
C SER A 26 -6.23 -1.07 3.16
N GLY A 27 -6.58 0.13 3.62
CA GLY A 27 -7.40 1.07 2.87
C GLY A 27 -6.77 1.50 1.54
N ILE A 28 -5.44 1.70 1.51
CA ILE A 28 -4.71 2.00 0.27
C ILE A 28 -4.82 0.82 -0.70
N ILE A 29 -4.56 -0.41 -0.24
CA ILE A 29 -4.65 -1.61 -1.09
C ILE A 29 -6.05 -1.80 -1.67
N VAL A 30 -7.11 -1.59 -0.87
CA VAL A 30 -8.50 -1.68 -1.35
C VAL A 30 -8.80 -0.63 -2.42
N ARG A 31 -8.35 0.63 -2.22
CA ARG A 31 -8.54 1.70 -3.20
C ARG A 31 -7.80 1.42 -4.50
N LEU A 32 -6.56 0.93 -4.42
CA LEU A 32 -5.77 0.53 -5.56
C LEU A 32 -6.43 -0.63 -6.32
N SER A 33 -6.95 -1.63 -5.61
CA SER A 33 -7.70 -2.73 -6.22
C SER A 33 -8.93 -2.23 -6.99
N GLY A 34 -9.64 -1.23 -6.44
CA GLY A 34 -10.74 -0.57 -7.14
C GLY A 34 -10.29 0.16 -8.40
N LEU A 35 -9.22 0.96 -8.31
CA LEU A 35 -8.65 1.68 -9.46
C LEU A 35 -8.24 0.72 -10.59
N LEU A 36 -7.44 -0.30 -10.26
CA LEU A 36 -6.94 -1.28 -11.24
C LEU A 36 -8.05 -2.12 -11.87
N ARG A 37 -9.22 -2.23 -11.23
CA ARG A 37 -10.38 -2.92 -11.82
C ARG A 37 -10.94 -2.19 -13.04
N PHE A 38 -10.78 -0.87 -13.11
CA PHE A 38 -11.27 -0.06 -14.22
C PHE A 38 -10.14 0.38 -15.16
N SER A 39 -8.91 0.50 -14.65
CA SER A 39 -7.72 0.87 -15.45
C SER A 39 -7.08 -0.35 -16.14
N ILE A 40 -7.79 -0.96 -17.09
CA ILE A 40 -7.36 -2.20 -17.78
C ILE A 40 -6.05 -2.09 -18.58
N GLU A 41 -5.67 -0.87 -18.93
CA GLU A 41 -4.42 -0.55 -19.63
C GLU A 41 -3.22 -0.70 -18.69
N ILE A 42 -3.41 -0.55 -17.38
CA ILE A 42 -2.36 -0.74 -16.38
C ILE A 42 -2.14 -2.24 -16.19
N LYS A 43 -0.99 -2.74 -16.64
CA LYS A 43 -0.61 -4.15 -16.47
C LYS A 43 0.16 -4.39 -15.19
N GLU A 44 1.02 -3.45 -14.84
CA GLU A 44 1.86 -3.55 -13.66
C GLU A 44 1.97 -2.18 -13.00
N MET A 45 1.97 -2.18 -11.67
CA MET A 45 2.20 -0.99 -10.87
C MET A 45 3.08 -1.39 -9.69
N ASP A 46 4.29 -0.82 -9.64
CA ASP A 46 5.26 -1.02 -8.57
C ASP A 46 5.39 0.26 -7.75
N PHE A 47 5.27 0.12 -6.43
CA PHE A 47 5.31 1.24 -5.49
C PHE A 47 6.58 1.13 -4.64
N ASN A 48 7.44 2.14 -4.70
CA ASN A 48 8.67 2.15 -3.92
C ASN A 48 9.13 3.59 -3.62
N SER A 49 9.47 4.01 -2.40
CA SER A 49 9.25 3.37 -1.11
C SER A 49 7.97 3.89 -0.46
N PHE A 50 7.37 3.07 0.41
CA PHE A 50 6.32 3.52 1.33
C PHE A 50 6.96 4.17 2.56
N ILE A 51 6.60 5.41 2.83
CA ILE A 51 6.97 6.16 4.04
C ILE A 51 5.69 6.43 4.81
N GLY A 52 5.62 5.95 6.05
CA GLY A 52 4.42 6.09 6.87
C GLY A 52 4.74 6.58 8.28
N ASN A 53 3.90 7.48 8.78
CA ASN A 53 3.84 7.87 10.19
C ASN A 53 2.40 7.72 10.71
N SER A 54 2.15 8.13 11.95
CA SER A 54 0.84 8.04 12.58
C SER A 54 -0.28 8.80 11.85
N GLU A 55 0.05 9.75 10.98
CA GLU A 55 -0.88 10.62 10.27
C GLU A 55 -1.14 10.17 8.83
N ALA A 56 -0.10 9.82 8.08
CA ALA A 56 -0.21 9.47 6.66
C ALA A 56 0.75 8.36 6.23
N ILE A 57 0.40 7.71 5.13
CA ILE A 57 1.28 6.82 4.36
C ILE A 57 1.44 7.45 2.98
N ILE A 58 2.67 7.69 2.58
CA ILE A 58 3.06 8.34 1.33
C ILE A 58 3.93 7.37 0.54
N VAL A 59 3.77 7.36 -0.78
CA VAL A 59 4.68 6.66 -1.69
C VAL A 59 5.57 7.67 -2.38
N VAL A 60 6.88 7.40 -2.41
CA VAL A 60 7.87 8.30 -3.00
C VAL A 60 7.96 8.17 -4.52
N ASP A 61 8.02 6.94 -5.04
CA ASP A 61 8.08 6.64 -6.47
C ASP A 61 7.07 5.54 -6.84
N VAL A 62 6.50 5.66 -8.03
CA VAL A 62 5.54 4.70 -8.59
C VAL A 62 5.89 4.47 -10.04
N ARG A 63 6.13 3.21 -10.40
CA ARG A 63 6.39 2.78 -11.77
C ARG A 63 5.18 2.04 -12.28
N THR A 64 4.63 2.50 -13.39
CA THR A 64 3.42 1.92 -13.99
C THR A 64 3.74 1.48 -15.41
N ARG A 65 3.47 0.20 -15.72
CA ARG A 65 3.49 -0.34 -17.08
C ARG A 65 2.09 -0.25 -17.66
N ILE A 66 2.00 0.39 -18.82
CA ILE A 66 0.75 0.54 -19.58
C ILE A 66 0.88 -0.24 -20.89
N GLU A 67 -0.14 -1.02 -21.24
CA GLU A 67 -0.27 -1.69 -22.53
C GLU A 67 -1.63 -1.35 -23.15
N LYS A 68 -1.64 -1.07 -24.45
CA LYS A 68 -2.83 -0.73 -25.24
C LYS A 68 -3.51 -1.97 -25.80
#